data_AF-A0A524CVQ8-F1
#
_entry.id   AF-A0A524CVQ8-F1
#
_cell.length_a   1.000
_cell.length_b   1.000
_cell.length_c   1.000
_cell.angle_alpha   90.00
_cell.angle_beta   90.00
_cell.angle_gamma   90.00
#
_symmetry.space_group_name_H-M   'P 1'
#
loop_
_entity.id
_entity.type
_entity.pdbx_description
1 polymer ?
#
loop_
_entity_poly.entity_id
_entity_poly.type
_entity_poly.pdbx_seq_one_letter_code
_entity_poly.pdbx_strand_id
1 'polypeptide(L)'
;MSENNEKTVECPYCGELLKKPYWAHVQEKHPKEYEKKQTWINLFEDYRGMGMDVDISLQVIGELFNVEPEEVRFFLEQNNIL
;
A
#
# COMPACT_ATOMS: atom_id res chain seq x y z
N MET A 1 21.23 -18.21 -16.45
CA MET A 1 20.91 -16.77 -16.50
C MET A 1 19.62 -16.61 -15.74
N SER A 2 19.67 -16.06 -14.53
CA SER A 2 18.47 -15.88 -13.71
C SER A 2 17.71 -14.69 -14.28
N GLU A 3 16.64 -14.96 -15.04
CA GLU A 3 15.65 -13.95 -15.40
C GLU A 3 14.96 -13.50 -14.12
N ASN A 4 15.59 -12.55 -13.43
CA ASN A 4 14.95 -11.76 -12.40
C ASN A 4 13.87 -10.93 -13.09
N ASN A 5 12.69 -11.52 -13.24
CA ASN A 5 11.47 -10.88 -13.70
C ASN A 5 10.99 -9.94 -12.58
N GLU A 6 11.80 -8.92 -12.29
CA GLU A 6 11.48 -7.85 -11.35
C GLU A 6 10.35 -7.04 -11.99
N LYS A 7 9.11 -7.44 -11.69
CA LYS A 7 7.91 -6.75 -12.17
C LYS A 7 7.99 -5.29 -11.71
N THR A 8 8.36 -4.41 -12.63
CA THR A 8 8.27 -2.97 -12.44
C THR A 8 6.80 -2.58 -12.50
N VAL A 9 6.43 -1.66 -11.62
CA VAL A 9 5.08 -1.11 -11.51
C VAL A 9 5.22 0.39 -11.71
N GLU A 10 4.30 0.95 -12.48
CA GLU A 10 4.23 2.39 -12.65
C GLU A 10 3.64 3.03 -11.39
N CYS A 11 4.30 4.08 -10.88
CA CYS A 11 3.80 4.87 -9.77
C CYS A 11 2.48 5.54 -10.18
N PRO A 12 1.39 5.36 -9.43
CA PRO A 12 0.07 5.90 -9.81
C PRO A 12 0.00 7.44 -9.78
N TYR A 13 1.01 8.13 -9.25
CA TYR A 13 1.02 9.59 -9.09
C TYR A 13 1.99 10.32 -10.01
N CYS A 14 3.12 9.71 -10.41
CA CYS A 14 4.12 10.34 -11.27
C CYS A 14 4.44 9.57 -12.55
N GLY A 15 3.98 8.33 -12.69
CA GLY A 15 4.30 7.50 -13.85
C GLY A 15 5.71 6.90 -13.85
N GLU A 16 6.46 7.03 -12.74
CA GLU A 16 7.81 6.46 -12.66
C GLU A 16 7.75 4.93 -12.53
N LEU A 17 8.59 4.21 -13.28
CA LEU A 17 8.67 2.76 -13.22
C LEU A 17 9.49 2.33 -11.99
N LEU A 18 8.83 1.73 -11.01
CA LEU A 18 9.40 1.37 -9.72
C LEU A 18 9.36 -0.14 -9.49
N LYS A 19 10.28 -0.65 -8.68
CA LYS A 19 10.22 -2.05 -8.23
C LYS A 19 9.35 -2.12 -6.98
N LYS A 20 8.49 -3.15 -6.87
CA LYS A 20 7.80 -3.40 -5.59
C LYS A 20 8.82 -3.75 -4.50
N PRO A 21 8.66 -3.25 -3.26
CA PRO A 21 7.63 -2.30 -2.82
C PRO A 21 7.95 -0.85 -3.25
N TYR A 22 7.00 -0.17 -3.90
CA TYR A 22 7.18 1.20 -4.41
C TYR A 22 6.65 2.28 -3.45
N TRP A 23 6.08 1.88 -2.31
CA TRP A 23 5.46 2.79 -1.34
C TRP A 23 6.44 3.76 -0.70
N ALA A 24 7.71 3.37 -0.54
CA ALA A 24 8.77 4.28 -0.09
C ALA A 24 8.94 5.49 -1.03
N HIS A 25 8.86 5.27 -2.36
CA HIS A 25 8.90 6.36 -3.32
C HIS A 25 7.68 7.28 -3.17
N VAL A 26 6.48 6.70 -2.99
CA VAL A 26 5.25 7.50 -2.80
C VAL A 26 5.36 8.35 -1.53
N GLN A 27 5.88 7.79 -0.44
CA GLN A 27 6.11 8.51 0.81
C GLN A 27 7.09 9.69 0.63
N GLU A 28 8.18 9.49 -0.11
CA GLU A 28 9.20 10.54 -0.32
C GLU A 28 8.82 11.60 -1.37
N LYS A 29 8.25 11.17 -2.50
CA LYS A 29 7.98 12.03 -3.67
C LYS A 29 6.57 12.59 -3.68
N HIS A 30 5.62 11.88 -3.07
CA HIS A 30 4.21 12.22 -3.05
C HIS A 30 3.62 12.18 -1.63
N PRO A 31 4.21 12.89 -0.65
CA PRO A 31 3.77 12.83 0.74
C PRO A 31 2.29 13.21 0.89
N LYS A 32 1.82 14.21 0.12
CA LYS A 32 0.39 14.62 0.12
C LYS A 32 -0.56 13.54 -0.37
N GLU A 33 -0.11 12.68 -1.28
CA GLU A 33 -0.91 11.57 -1.76
C GLU A 33 -0.81 10.40 -0.78
N TYR A 34 0.39 10.13 -0.27
CA TYR A 34 0.64 9.12 0.76
C TYR A 34 -0.24 9.32 1.99
N GLU A 35 -0.38 10.55 2.47
CA GLU A 35 -1.23 10.92 3.62
C GLU A 35 -2.74 10.73 3.38
N LYS A 36 -3.19 10.52 2.14
CA LYS A 36 -4.62 10.30 1.87
C LYS A 36 -5.01 8.89 2.31
N LYS A 37 -6.19 8.76 2.92
CA LYS A 37 -6.77 7.45 3.28
C LYS A 37 -6.95 6.52 2.08
N GLN A 38 -7.01 7.05 0.85
CA GLN A 38 -6.99 6.23 -0.38
C GLN A 38 -5.75 5.31 -0.46
N THR A 39 -4.61 5.74 0.08
CA THR A 39 -3.38 4.95 0.15
C THR A 39 -3.58 3.69 0.98
N TRP A 40 -4.44 3.70 1.99
CA TRP A 40 -4.73 2.52 2.82
C TRP A 40 -5.34 1.39 1.99
N ILE A 41 -6.24 1.73 1.05
CA ILE A 41 -6.85 0.76 0.13
C ILE A 41 -5.78 0.13 -0.75
N ASN A 42 -4.97 0.97 -1.40
CA ASN A 42 -3.94 0.50 -2.33
C ASN A 42 -2.86 -0.34 -1.62
N LEU A 43 -2.44 0.08 -0.42
CA LEU A 43 -1.49 -0.68 0.41
C LEU A 43 -2.08 -2.03 0.83
N PHE A 44 -3.33 -2.05 1.25
CA PHE A 44 -4.01 -3.27 1.65
C PHE A 44 -4.12 -4.24 0.47
N GLU A 45 -4.58 -3.79 -0.69
CA GLU A 45 -4.66 -4.63 -1.90
C GLU A 45 -3.28 -5.16 -2.33
N ASP A 46 -2.23 -4.34 -2.24
CA ASP A 46 -0.86 -4.75 -2.52
C ASP A 46 -0.37 -5.83 -1.54
N TYR A 47 -0.59 -5.64 -0.24
CA TYR A 47 -0.22 -6.61 0.79
C TYR A 47 -0.99 -7.93 0.61
N ARG A 48 -2.30 -7.85 0.37
CA ARG A 48 -3.13 -9.02 0.06
C ARG A 48 -2.69 -9.72 -1.23
N GLY A 49 -2.33 -8.97 -2.27
CA GLY A 49 -1.80 -9.48 -3.53
C GLY A 49 -0.44 -10.17 -3.39
N MET A 50 0.34 -9.82 -2.37
CA MET A 50 1.58 -10.53 -1.99
C MET A 50 1.35 -11.74 -1.09
N GLY A 51 0.09 -12.06 -0.76
CA GLY A 51 -0.27 -13.17 0.11
C GLY A 51 -0.15 -12.87 1.61
N MET A 52 -0.04 -11.59 1.99
CA MET A 52 -0.05 -11.18 3.40
C MET A 52 -1.44 -11.37 3.99
N ASP A 53 -1.50 -11.83 5.24
CA ASP A 53 -2.76 -11.99 5.97
C ASP A 53 -3.49 -10.65 6.19
N VAL A 54 -4.82 -10.70 6.32
CA VAL A 54 -5.66 -9.50 6.52
C VAL A 54 -5.25 -8.76 7.78
N ASP A 55 -5.13 -9.44 8.91
CA ASP A 55 -4.86 -8.80 10.20
C ASP A 55 -3.45 -8.20 10.22
N ILE A 56 -2.49 -8.91 9.62
CA ILE A 56 -1.13 -8.39 9.43
C ILE A 56 -1.11 -7.17 8.51
N SER A 57 -1.87 -7.19 7.42
CA SER A 57 -1.96 -6.06 6.49
C SER A 57 -2.53 -4.82 7.18
N LEU A 58 -3.60 -4.99 7.96
CA LEU A 58 -4.21 -3.92 8.75
C LEU A 58 -3.23 -3.35 9.79
N GLN A 59 -2.50 -4.23 10.47
CA GLN A 59 -1.52 -3.84 11.48
C GLN A 59 -0.37 -3.03 10.87
N VAL A 60 0.21 -3.49 9.75
CA VAL A 60 1.29 -2.78 9.06
C VAL A 60 0.82 -1.39 8.60
N ILE A 61 -0.38 -1.28 8.04
CA ILE A 61 -0.92 0.03 7.64
C ILE A 61 -1.14 0.93 8.87
N GLY A 62 -1.68 0.39 9.96
CA GLY A 62 -1.82 1.13 11.23
C GLY A 62 -0.49 1.69 11.73
N GLU A 63 0.56 0.86 11.73
CA GLU A 63 1.91 1.26 12.12
C GLU A 63 2.50 2.33 11.18
N LEU A 64 2.30 2.21 9.87
CA LEU A 64 2.81 3.17 8.87
C LEU A 64 2.19 4.57 9.01
N PHE A 65 0.91 4.64 9.38
CA PHE A 65 0.17 5.90 9.50
C PHE A 65 -0.04 6.35 10.94
N ASN A 66 0.51 5.62 11.91
CA ASN A 66 0.34 5.86 13.34
C ASN A 66 -1.16 5.99 13.72
N VAL A 67 -1.97 5.03 13.26
CA VAL A 67 -3.40 4.89 13.54
C VAL A 67 -3.72 3.49 14.02
N GLU A 68 -4.84 3.32 14.72
CA GLU A 68 -5.27 2.01 15.17
C GLU A 68 -5.65 1.11 13.97
N PRO A 69 -5.27 -0.18 13.96
CA PRO A 69 -5.65 -1.11 12.89
C PRO A 69 -7.17 -1.20 12.67
N GLU A 70 -7.95 -1.00 13.75
CA GLU A 70 -9.42 -0.93 13.70
C GLU A 70 -9.93 0.26 12.89
N GLU A 71 -9.23 1.40 12.92
CA GLU A 71 -9.59 2.56 12.09
C GLU A 71 -9.34 2.26 10.61
N VAL A 72 -8.23 1.60 10.30
CA VAL A 72 -7.91 1.15 8.93
C VAL A 72 -8.98 0.18 8.45
N ARG A 73 -9.32 -0.81 9.28
CA ARG A 73 -10.37 -1.80 8.98
C ARG A 73 -11.71 -1.13 8.70
N PHE A 74 -12.14 -0.24 9.60
CA PHE A 74 -13.40 0.49 9.44
C PHE A 74 -13.43 1.26 8.11
N PHE A 75 -12.33 1.95 7.77
CA PHE A 75 -12.23 2.65 6.49
C PHE A 75 -12.34 1.70 5.29
N LEU A 76 -11.67 0.54 5.33
CA LEU A 76 -11.73 -0.45 4.25
C LEU A 76 -13.13 -1.07 4.09
N GLU A 77 -13.82 -1.36 5.19
CA GLU A 77 -15.22 -1.84 5.19
C GLU A 77 -16.17 -0.78 4.60
N GLN A 78 -16.00 0.50 4.96
CA GLN A 78 -16.80 1.59 4.36
C GLN A 78 -16.61 1.73 2.84
N ASN A 79 -15.47 1.27 2.32
CA ASN A 79 -15.15 1.29 0.89
C ASN A 79 -15.43 -0.05 0.19
N ASN A 80 -16.03 -1.04 0.86
CA ASN A 80 -16.33 -2.39 0.34
C ASN A 80 -15.08 -3.16 -0.12
N ILE A 81 -13.93 -2.94 0.52
CA ILE A 81 -12.69 -3.69 0.28
C ILE A 81 -12.63 -4.94 1.16
N LEU A 82 -13.15 -4.82 2.39
CA LEU A 82 -13.31 -5.85 3.41
C LEU A 82 -14.80 -6.09 3.65
#